data_AF-A0A1W9MAT3-F1
#
_entry.id   AF-A0A1W9MAT3-F1
#
_cell.length_a   1.000
_cell.length_b   1.000
_cell.length_c   1.000
_cell.angle_alpha   90.00
_cell.angle_beta   90.00
_cell.angle_gamma   90.00
#
_symmetry.space_group_name_H-M   'P 1'
#
loop_
_entity.id
_entity.type
_entity.pdbx_description
1 polymer ?
#
loop_
_entity_poly.entity_id
_entity_poly.type
_entity_poly.pdbx_seq_one_letter_code
_entity_poly.pdbx_strand_id
1 'polypeptide(L)'
;MKIRSVLLGIALPLCLSACYVVPVQQTPPPPPGPPINPVVAWQEVTIRATGNGAPPARAVNPAQARLMTERAAKLDAYRNLAEQAYGVNISGRTNVKDFITQNDSIRARVDSYIRGAKVVHTIFHDDGGVEVELEVTLRQDFRQIFP
;
A
#
# COMPACT_ATOMS: atom_id res chain seq x y z
N MET A 1 50.34 61.56 68.71
CA MET A 1 48.87 61.54 68.55
C MET A 1 48.44 62.74 67.72
N LYS A 2 48.20 62.59 66.42
CA LYS A 2 47.59 63.61 65.55
C LYS A 2 47.00 62.94 64.31
N ILE A 3 45.67 62.87 64.31
CA ILE A 3 44.80 62.40 63.25
C ILE A 3 44.87 63.37 62.08
N ARG A 4 44.96 62.87 60.83
CA ARG A 4 44.46 63.60 59.67
C ARG A 4 43.79 62.63 58.70
N SER A 5 42.55 62.96 58.43
CA SER A 5 41.59 62.20 57.65
C SER A 5 41.19 63.02 56.42
N VAL A 6 40.87 62.28 55.35
CA VAL A 6 39.90 62.55 54.26
C VAL A 6 40.25 63.57 53.16
N LEU A 7 40.13 63.11 51.90
CA LEU A 7 39.20 63.57 50.83
C LEU A 7 39.85 63.28 49.45
N LEU A 8 39.44 62.22 48.74
CA LEU A 8 38.28 62.12 47.83
C LEU A 8 38.51 62.86 46.49
N GLY A 9 38.76 62.08 45.43
CA GLY A 9 38.81 62.55 44.04
C GLY A 9 38.53 61.38 43.09
N ILE A 10 37.34 61.39 42.49
CA ILE A 10 36.77 60.37 41.59
C ILE A 10 37.29 60.61 40.16
N ALA A 11 37.74 59.56 39.47
CA ALA A 11 37.91 59.56 38.02
C ALA A 11 37.51 58.18 37.45
N LEU A 12 36.38 58.15 36.76
CA LEU A 12 35.73 56.98 36.16
C LEU A 12 36.32 56.73 34.76
N PRO A 13 36.89 55.56 34.42
CA PRO A 13 37.41 55.31 33.08
C PRO A 13 36.30 54.82 32.15
N LEU A 14 36.07 55.54 31.05
CA LEU A 14 35.25 55.08 29.92
C LEU A 14 35.96 53.90 29.22
N CYS A 15 35.52 52.67 29.52
CA CYS A 15 35.92 51.50 28.75
C CYS A 15 35.24 51.53 27.37
N LEU A 16 35.99 51.88 26.32
CA LEU A 16 35.59 51.65 24.93
C LEU A 16 35.55 50.12 24.69
N SER A 17 34.36 49.53 24.76
CA SER A 17 34.13 48.15 24.34
C SER A 17 34.24 48.05 22.82
N ALA A 18 35.38 47.58 22.33
CA ALA A 18 35.56 47.18 20.94
C ALA A 18 34.72 45.91 20.69
N CYS A 19 33.53 46.06 20.09
CA CYS A 19 32.79 44.94 19.53
C CYS A 19 33.57 44.40 18.32
N TYR A 20 34.39 43.37 18.52
CA TYR A 20 34.99 42.65 17.41
C TYR A 20 33.94 41.75 16.77
N VAL A 21 33.50 42.11 15.56
CA VAL A 21 32.63 41.26 14.74
C VAL A 21 33.47 40.08 14.27
N VAL A 22 33.09 38.86 14.67
CA VAL A 22 33.67 37.65 14.10
C VAL A 22 33.15 37.53 12.66
N PRO A 23 34.01 37.48 11.62
CA PRO A 23 33.54 37.22 10.28
C PRO A 23 32.94 35.81 10.22
N VAL A 24 31.66 35.72 9.83
CA VAL A 24 31.01 34.43 9.54
C VAL A 24 31.69 33.85 8.31
N GLN A 25 32.54 32.86 8.51
CA GLN A 25 33.12 32.08 7.42
C GLN A 25 31.99 31.25 6.80
N GLN A 26 31.56 31.61 5.58
CA GLN A 26 30.59 30.82 4.84
C GLN A 26 31.22 29.45 4.54
N THR A 27 30.78 28.40 5.25
CA THR A 27 31.10 27.04 4.84
C THR A 27 30.38 26.77 3.51
N PRO A 28 31.05 26.13 2.54
CA PRO A 28 30.39 25.77 1.29
C PRO A 28 29.11 24.98 1.62
N PRO A 29 28.01 25.22 0.88
CA PRO A 29 26.79 24.49 1.11
C PRO A 29 27.09 22.99 1.03
N PRO A 30 26.47 22.16 1.88
CA PRO A 30 26.66 20.72 1.81
C PRO A 30 26.36 20.25 0.37
N PRO A 31 27.11 19.25 -0.14
CA PRO A 31 26.86 18.72 -1.47
C PRO A 31 25.38 18.33 -1.58
N PRO A 32 24.74 18.53 -2.75
CA PRO A 32 23.39 18.08 -2.97
C PRO A 32 23.27 16.62 -2.55
N GLY A 33 22.26 16.30 -1.74
CA GLY A 33 21.98 14.92 -1.37
C GLY A 33 21.82 14.05 -2.62
N PRO A 34 22.00 12.73 -2.50
CA PRO A 34 21.80 11.83 -3.64
C PRO A 34 20.43 12.10 -4.26
N PRO A 35 20.32 12.05 -5.61
CA PRO A 35 19.05 12.30 -6.29
C PRO A 35 17.98 11.41 -5.68
N ILE A 36 16.90 12.03 -5.18
CA ILE A 36 15.73 11.31 -4.71
C ILE A 36 15.08 10.74 -5.97
N ASN A 37 15.45 9.52 -6.34
CA ASN A 37 14.71 8.79 -7.37
C ASN A 37 13.34 8.51 -6.76
N PRO A 38 12.24 9.13 -7.26
CA PRO A 38 10.93 8.75 -6.80
C PRO A 38 10.78 7.27 -7.16
N VAL A 39 10.69 6.42 -6.14
CA VAL A 39 10.29 5.03 -6.36
C VAL A 39 8.89 5.15 -6.95
N VAL A 40 8.76 4.93 -8.26
CA VAL A 40 7.47 4.84 -8.92
C VAL A 40 6.84 3.57 -8.36
N ALA A 41 6.19 3.70 -7.21
CA ALA A 41 5.50 2.62 -6.55
C ALA A 41 4.36 2.21 -7.49
N TRP A 42 4.32 0.91 -7.77
CA TRP A 42 3.19 0.33 -8.47
C TRP A 42 1.91 0.70 -7.73
N GLN A 43 0.94 1.27 -8.45
CA GLN A 43 -0.34 1.61 -7.84
C GLN A 43 -1.01 0.31 -7.41
N GLU A 44 -1.39 0.23 -6.13
CA GLU A 44 -2.15 -0.90 -5.63
C GLU A 44 -3.52 -0.90 -6.30
N VAL A 45 -3.89 -2.02 -6.91
CA VAL A 45 -5.19 -2.17 -7.57
C VAL A 45 -5.99 -3.20 -6.80
N THR A 46 -7.12 -2.77 -6.23
CA THR A 46 -8.08 -3.70 -5.62
C THR A 46 -9.12 -4.09 -6.66
N ILE A 47 -9.23 -5.38 -6.93
CA ILE A 47 -10.25 -5.93 -7.82
C ILE A 47 -11.27 -6.71 -6.99
N ARG A 48 -12.53 -6.62 -7.42
CA ARG A 48 -13.68 -7.24 -6.77
C ARG A 48 -14.52 -7.97 -7.79
N ALA A 49 -14.99 -9.14 -7.43
CA ALA A 49 -15.86 -9.92 -8.29
C ALA A 49 -16.95 -10.62 -7.48
N THR A 50 -18.14 -10.54 -8.02
CA THR A 50 -19.33 -11.21 -7.48
C THR A 50 -19.56 -12.53 -8.22
N GLY A 51 -20.03 -13.54 -7.51
CA GLY A 51 -20.48 -14.80 -8.10
C GLY A 51 -21.77 -15.28 -7.48
N ASN A 52 -22.53 -16.04 -8.28
CA ASN A 52 -23.87 -16.47 -7.95
C ASN A 52 -23.96 -17.99 -7.86
N GLY A 53 -24.75 -18.47 -6.89
CA GLY A 53 -25.03 -19.88 -6.67
C GLY A 53 -26.53 -20.12 -6.61
N ALA A 54 -26.99 -21.19 -7.26
CA ALA A 54 -28.36 -21.66 -7.20
C ALA A 54 -28.48 -22.97 -6.38
N PRO A 55 -29.57 -23.15 -5.60
CA PRO A 55 -29.82 -24.39 -4.87
C PRO A 55 -29.83 -25.62 -5.78
N PRO A 56 -29.07 -26.68 -5.44
CA PRO A 56 -29.09 -27.90 -6.22
C PRO A 56 -30.35 -28.72 -5.92
N ALA A 57 -31.01 -29.22 -6.96
CA ALA A 57 -32.21 -30.07 -6.82
C ALA A 57 -31.98 -31.37 -6.02
N ARG A 58 -30.72 -31.81 -5.90
CA ARG A 58 -30.29 -33.05 -5.23
C ARG A 58 -29.91 -32.89 -3.76
N ALA A 59 -30.10 -31.72 -3.16
CA ALA A 59 -29.80 -31.55 -1.74
C ALA A 59 -30.72 -32.39 -0.86
N VAL A 60 -30.16 -33.08 0.13
CA VAL A 60 -30.90 -33.96 1.05
C VAL A 60 -31.64 -33.16 2.11
N ASN A 61 -31.12 -31.99 2.50
CA ASN A 61 -31.76 -31.11 3.47
C ASN A 61 -31.39 -29.63 3.23
N PRO A 62 -32.11 -28.67 3.85
CA PRO A 62 -31.87 -27.24 3.65
C PRO A 62 -30.46 -26.77 4.03
N ALA A 63 -29.85 -27.36 5.06
CA ALA A 63 -28.48 -27.01 5.46
C ALA A 63 -27.46 -27.43 4.38
N GLN A 64 -27.63 -28.63 3.81
CA GLN A 64 -26.81 -29.10 2.70
C GLN A 64 -27.01 -28.23 1.46
N ALA A 65 -28.26 -27.86 1.13
CA ALA A 65 -28.56 -26.97 0.02
C ALA A 65 -27.79 -25.66 0.15
N ARG A 66 -27.90 -24.99 1.31
CA ARG A 66 -27.18 -23.74 1.59
C ARG A 66 -25.68 -23.86 1.41
N LEU A 67 -25.05 -24.87 2.00
CA LEU A 67 -23.60 -25.08 1.88
C LEU A 67 -23.17 -25.34 0.43
N MET A 68 -23.98 -26.05 -0.36
CA MET A 68 -23.69 -26.28 -1.78
C MET A 68 -23.85 -25.02 -2.60
N THR A 69 -24.91 -24.24 -2.36
CA THR A 69 -25.18 -22.97 -3.05
C THR A 69 -24.09 -21.95 -2.78
N GLU A 70 -23.68 -21.77 -1.52
CA GLU A 70 -22.61 -20.86 -1.14
C GLU A 70 -21.28 -21.24 -1.79
N ARG A 71 -20.95 -22.54 -1.83
CA ARG A 71 -19.75 -23.03 -2.54
C ARG A 71 -19.83 -22.75 -4.03
N ALA A 72 -21.00 -22.92 -4.66
CA ALA A 72 -21.19 -22.62 -6.07
C ALA A 72 -20.97 -21.12 -6.34
N ALA A 73 -21.59 -20.26 -5.53
CA ALA A 73 -21.42 -18.80 -5.59
C ALA A 73 -19.97 -18.38 -5.44
N LYS A 74 -19.25 -18.94 -4.46
CA LYS A 74 -17.82 -18.66 -4.25
C LYS A 74 -16.95 -19.10 -5.43
N LEU A 75 -17.22 -20.28 -6.01
CA LEU A 75 -16.49 -20.76 -7.18
C LEU A 75 -16.75 -19.88 -8.41
N ASP A 76 -17.98 -19.43 -8.60
CA ASP A 76 -18.34 -18.48 -9.64
C ASP A 76 -17.60 -17.15 -9.45
N ALA A 77 -17.58 -16.62 -8.22
CA ALA A 77 -16.88 -15.39 -7.87
C ALA A 77 -15.38 -15.48 -8.17
N TYR A 78 -14.75 -16.62 -7.87
CA TYR A 78 -13.34 -16.85 -8.20
C TYR A 78 -13.07 -16.86 -9.71
N ARG A 79 -13.98 -17.39 -10.54
CA ARG A 79 -13.84 -17.35 -12.00
C ARG A 79 -13.86 -15.91 -12.49
N ASN A 80 -14.86 -15.14 -12.06
CA ASN A 80 -15.02 -13.74 -12.42
C ASN A 80 -13.81 -12.91 -11.94
N LEU A 81 -13.29 -13.20 -10.74
CA LEU A 81 -12.10 -12.54 -10.20
C LEU A 81 -10.84 -12.87 -11.01
N ALA A 82 -10.67 -14.12 -11.43
CA ALA A 82 -9.53 -14.54 -12.24
C ALA A 82 -9.56 -13.87 -13.62
N GLU A 83 -10.72 -13.78 -14.25
CA GLU A 83 -10.89 -13.08 -15.53
C GLU A 83 -10.50 -11.60 -15.43
N GLN A 84 -10.96 -10.92 -14.37
CA GLN A 84 -10.55 -9.55 -14.10
C GLN A 84 -9.03 -9.43 -13.87
N ALA A 85 -8.46 -10.32 -13.05
CA ALA A 85 -7.02 -10.34 -12.78
C ALA A 85 -6.17 -10.54 -14.04
N TYR A 86 -6.62 -11.39 -14.97
CA TYR A 86 -5.93 -11.63 -16.24
C TYR A 86 -5.99 -10.43 -17.18
N GLY A 87 -7.01 -9.59 -17.03
CA GLY A 87 -7.17 -8.33 -17.77
C GLY A 87 -6.26 -7.20 -17.30
N VAL A 88 -5.64 -7.32 -16.13
CA VAL A 88 -4.82 -6.25 -15.53
C VAL A 88 -3.60 -5.95 -16.41
N ASN A 89 -3.37 -4.66 -16.66
CA ASN A 89 -2.21 -4.19 -17.42
C ASN A 89 -0.96 -4.21 -16.55
N ILE A 90 0.11 -4.83 -17.07
CA ILE A 90 1.41 -4.91 -16.41
C ILE A 90 2.37 -3.84 -16.97
N SER A 91 2.26 -3.50 -18.24
CA SER A 91 3.01 -2.39 -18.84
C SER A 91 2.45 -2.06 -20.21
N GLY A 92 2.07 -0.80 -20.47
CA GLY A 92 1.76 -0.26 -21.79
C GLY A 92 0.77 -1.07 -22.64
N ARG A 93 1.27 -2.11 -23.32
CA ARG A 93 0.52 -3.01 -24.22
C ARG A 93 0.44 -4.47 -23.74
N THR A 94 0.97 -4.79 -22.58
CA THR A 94 1.06 -6.17 -22.06
C THR A 94 0.21 -6.31 -20.80
N ASN A 95 -0.66 -7.31 -20.80
CA ASN A 95 -1.51 -7.67 -19.67
C ASN A 95 -1.04 -8.97 -19.01
N VAL A 96 -1.58 -9.27 -17.83
CA VAL A 96 -1.32 -10.53 -17.11
C VAL A 96 -1.53 -11.75 -18.01
N LYS A 97 -2.61 -11.77 -18.81
CA LYS A 97 -2.92 -12.85 -19.75
C LYS A 97 -1.78 -13.17 -20.73
N ASP A 98 -1.00 -12.17 -21.14
CA ASP A 98 0.05 -12.35 -22.14
C ASP A 98 1.25 -13.09 -21.53
N PHE A 99 1.55 -12.83 -20.25
CA PHE A 99 2.61 -13.51 -19.52
C PHE A 99 2.23 -14.94 -19.15
N ILE A 100 1.01 -15.17 -18.64
CA ILE A 100 0.58 -16.52 -18.26
C ILE A 100 0.46 -17.45 -19.48
N THR A 101 0.25 -16.92 -20.68
CA THR A 101 0.20 -17.74 -21.91
C THR A 101 1.59 -18.26 -22.30
N GLN A 102 2.64 -17.51 -21.96
CA GLN A 102 4.02 -17.82 -22.31
C GLN A 102 4.77 -18.60 -21.22
N ASN A 103 4.33 -18.53 -19.97
CA ASN A 103 5.04 -19.15 -18.84
C ASN A 103 4.08 -19.72 -17.78
N ASP A 104 4.06 -21.06 -17.68
CA ASP A 104 3.25 -21.80 -16.72
C ASP A 104 3.61 -21.49 -15.25
N SER A 105 4.87 -21.16 -14.97
CA SER A 105 5.28 -20.77 -13.61
C SER A 105 4.70 -19.41 -13.21
N ILE A 106 4.56 -18.48 -14.16
CA ILE A 106 3.86 -17.20 -13.94
C ILE A 106 2.38 -17.47 -13.70
N ARG A 107 1.76 -18.35 -14.49
CA ARG A 107 0.36 -18.77 -14.28
C ARG A 107 0.14 -19.31 -12.86
N ALA A 108 0.97 -20.26 -12.42
CA ALA A 108 0.87 -20.85 -11.09
C ALA A 108 1.00 -19.82 -9.95
N ARG A 109 1.88 -18.81 -10.12
CA ARG A 109 2.05 -17.72 -9.15
C ARG A 109 0.84 -16.78 -9.12
N VAL A 110 0.31 -16.41 -10.29
CA VAL A 110 -0.90 -15.59 -10.40
C VAL A 110 -2.11 -16.31 -9.79
N ASP A 111 -2.30 -17.59 -10.11
CA ASP A 111 -3.38 -18.41 -9.55
C ASP A 111 -3.28 -18.52 -8.04
N SER A 112 -2.06 -18.69 -7.51
CA SER A 112 -1.81 -18.73 -6.07
C SER A 112 -2.14 -17.39 -5.40
N TYR A 113 -1.86 -16.27 -6.07
CA TYR A 113 -2.21 -14.94 -5.59
C TYR A 113 -3.73 -14.74 -5.53
N ILE A 114 -4.45 -15.11 -6.59
CA ILE A 114 -5.92 -15.00 -6.68
C ILE A 114 -6.61 -15.88 -5.63
N ARG A 115 -6.07 -17.07 -5.34
CA ARG A 115 -6.59 -17.94 -4.25
C ARG A 115 -6.56 -17.25 -2.88
N GLY A 116 -5.69 -16.26 -2.70
CA GLY A 116 -5.63 -15.42 -1.49
C GLY A 116 -6.76 -14.39 -1.37
N ALA A 117 -7.71 -14.34 -2.31
CA ALA A 117 -8.86 -13.44 -2.24
C ALA A 117 -9.70 -13.66 -0.98
N LYS A 118 -10.22 -12.57 -0.44
CA LYS A 118 -11.06 -12.54 0.76
C LYS A 118 -12.53 -12.45 0.37
N VAL A 119 -13.38 -13.13 1.11
CA VAL A 119 -14.83 -12.92 1.04
C VAL A 119 -15.13 -11.62 1.77
N VAL A 120 -15.68 -10.64 1.06
CA VAL A 120 -16.08 -9.35 1.63
C VAL A 120 -17.59 -9.28 1.85
N HIS A 121 -18.37 -10.01 1.06
CA HIS A 121 -19.82 -10.06 1.21
C HIS A 121 -20.41 -11.43 0.88
N THR A 122 -21.54 -11.75 1.51
CA THR A 122 -22.35 -12.93 1.21
C THR A 122 -23.82 -12.61 1.47
N ILE A 123 -24.65 -12.72 0.44
CA ILE A 123 -26.10 -12.47 0.48
C ILE A 123 -26.82 -13.78 0.27
N PHE A 124 -27.83 -14.03 1.10
CA PHE A 124 -28.79 -15.11 0.91
C PHE A 124 -30.11 -14.52 0.45
N HIS A 125 -30.62 -14.99 -0.67
CA HIS A 125 -31.88 -14.55 -1.24
C HIS A 125 -33.04 -15.46 -0.80
N ASP A 126 -34.28 -14.93 -0.89
CA ASP A 126 -35.49 -15.65 -0.47
C ASP A 126 -35.80 -16.88 -1.33
N ASP A 127 -35.34 -16.88 -2.58
CA ASP A 127 -35.42 -18.03 -3.51
C ASP A 127 -34.37 -19.13 -3.21
N GLY A 128 -33.54 -18.93 -2.18
CA GLY A 128 -32.46 -19.83 -1.79
C GLY A 128 -31.15 -19.59 -2.54
N GLY A 129 -31.11 -18.63 -3.48
CA GLY A 129 -29.89 -18.19 -4.15
C GLY A 129 -28.87 -17.60 -3.17
N VAL A 130 -27.60 -17.68 -3.53
CA VAL A 130 -26.51 -17.05 -2.78
C VAL A 130 -25.65 -16.22 -3.72
N GLU A 131 -25.32 -15.02 -3.29
CA GLU A 131 -24.36 -14.14 -3.93
C GLU A 131 -23.13 -14.01 -3.02
N VAL A 132 -21.92 -14.14 -3.57
CA VAL A 132 -20.65 -13.99 -2.84
C VAL A 132 -19.78 -12.98 -3.56
N GLU A 133 -19.28 -11.99 -2.83
CA GLU A 133 -18.30 -11.02 -3.32
C GLU A 133 -16.91 -11.35 -2.78
N LEU A 134 -15.95 -11.51 -3.69
CA LEU A 134 -14.54 -11.68 -3.40
C LEU A 134 -13.75 -10.42 -3.72
N GLU A 135 -12.73 -10.16 -2.92
CA GLU A 135 -11.78 -9.06 -3.11
C GLU A 135 -10.34 -9.57 -3.07
N VAL A 136 -9.51 -9.06 -3.97
CA VAL A 136 -8.05 -9.19 -3.87
C VAL A 136 -7.38 -7.86 -4.22
N THR A 137 -6.37 -7.50 -3.43
CA THR A 137 -5.54 -6.31 -3.67
C THR A 137 -4.23 -6.74 -4.30
N LEU A 138 -3.99 -6.27 -5.53
CA LEU A 138 -2.75 -6.47 -6.28
C LEU A 138 -1.75 -5.39 -5.86
N ARG A 139 -0.71 -5.79 -5.12
CA ARG A 139 0.30 -4.87 -4.60
C ARG A 139 1.63 -5.06 -5.33
N GLN A 140 2.69 -4.48 -4.78
CA GLN A 140 4.03 -4.56 -5.35
C GLN A 140 4.58 -5.99 -5.44
N ASP A 141 4.19 -6.89 -4.53
CA ASP A 141 4.53 -8.32 -4.56
C ASP A 141 3.92 -9.04 -5.78
N PHE A 142 2.70 -8.68 -6.18
CA PHE A 142 2.09 -9.17 -7.42
C PHE A 142 2.90 -8.73 -8.64
N ARG A 143 3.35 -7.47 -8.70
CA ARG A 143 4.16 -6.97 -9.82
C ARG A 143 5.48 -7.74 -10.00
N GLN A 144 6.10 -8.16 -8.89
CA GLN A 144 7.38 -8.88 -8.91
C GLN A 144 7.28 -10.28 -9.54
N ILE A 145 6.07 -10.80 -9.79
CA ILE A 145 5.88 -12.05 -10.51
C ILE A 145 6.30 -11.94 -11.98
N PHE A 146 6.18 -10.73 -12.55
CA PHE A 146 6.43 -10.47 -13.97
C PHE A 146 7.83 -9.87 -14.16
N PRO A 147 8.50 -10.18 -15.28
CA PRO A 147 9.80 -9.58 -15.59
C PRO A 147 9.73 -8.06 -15.91
#